data_AF-A0A1B9YPF0-F1
#
_entry.id   AF-A0A1B9YPF0-F1
#
_cell.length_a   1.000
_cell.length_b   1.000
_cell.length_c   1.000
_cell.angle_alpha   90.00
_cell.angle_beta   90.00
_cell.angle_gamma   90.00
#
_symmetry.space_group_name_H-M   'P 1'
#
loop_
_entity.id
_entity.type
_entity.pdbx_description
1 polymer ?
#
loop_
_entity_poly.entity_id
_entity_poly.type
_entity_poly.pdbx_seq_one_letter_code
_entity_poly.pdbx_strand_id
1 'polypeptide(L)'
;MSIPGNRWYSNASQIDACQKILCENAKAAEITVYTVQVNTGGDAESAVLKGCASSPDKFYHIKSADQTLTVFNSIGQSLAKLRVAK
;
A
#
# COMPACT_ATOMS: atom_id res chain seq x y z
N MET A 1 7.74 -20.54 4.33
CA MET A 1 6.96 -19.28 4.26
C MET A 1 5.73 -19.55 3.42
N SER A 2 4.60 -19.86 4.05
CA SER A 2 3.37 -20.26 3.35
C SER A 2 2.36 -19.15 3.54
N ILE A 3 2.06 -18.39 2.47
CA ILE A 3 0.91 -17.48 2.48
C ILE A 3 -0.33 -18.39 2.48
N PRO A 4 -1.16 -18.39 3.53
CA PRO A 4 -2.34 -19.24 3.58
C PRO A 4 -3.40 -18.62 2.68
N GLY A 5 -3.30 -18.87 1.39
CA GLY A 5 -4.42 -18.66 0.48
C GLY A 5 -4.06 -18.39 -0.98
N ASN A 6 -4.91 -18.87 -1.87
CA ASN A 6 -4.81 -18.63 -3.30
C ASN A 6 -5.36 -17.22 -3.66
N ARG A 7 -4.95 -16.61 -4.78
CA ARG A 7 -5.43 -15.27 -5.17
C ARG A 7 -6.94 -15.21 -5.52
N TRP A 8 -7.64 -16.34 -5.52
CA TRP A 8 -8.95 -16.51 -6.14
C TRP A 8 -10.14 -16.40 -5.17
N TYR A 9 -9.96 -15.80 -3.99
CA TYR A 9 -11.06 -15.59 -3.05
C TYR A 9 -12.00 -14.46 -3.49
N SER A 10 -13.29 -14.65 -3.27
CA SER A 10 -14.31 -13.60 -3.37
C SER A 10 -14.70 -13.03 -2.00
N ASN A 11 -14.07 -13.49 -0.91
CA ASN A 11 -14.33 -13.04 0.46
C ASN A 11 -13.27 -12.02 0.90
N ALA A 12 -13.72 -10.80 1.22
CA ALA A 12 -12.89 -9.69 1.66
C ALA A 12 -12.01 -10.05 2.88
N SER A 13 -12.53 -10.81 3.84
CA SER A 13 -11.78 -11.15 5.07
C SER A 13 -10.55 -12.03 4.80
N GLN A 14 -10.66 -12.95 3.83
CA GLN A 14 -9.53 -13.81 3.44
C GLN A 14 -8.47 -13.03 2.64
N ILE A 15 -8.92 -12.10 1.79
CA ILE A 15 -8.04 -11.21 1.03
C ILE A 15 -7.26 -10.31 1.99
N ASP A 16 -7.96 -9.69 2.95
CA ASP A 16 -7.37 -8.82 3.97
C ASP A 16 -6.35 -9.56 4.84
N ALA A 17 -6.64 -10.80 5.23
CA ALA A 17 -5.71 -11.65 5.98
C ALA A 17 -4.44 -11.96 5.18
N CYS A 18 -4.58 -12.33 3.90
CA CYS A 18 -3.43 -12.57 3.02
C CYS A 18 -2.59 -11.30 2.82
N GLN A 19 -3.26 -10.17 2.59
CA GLN A 19 -2.59 -8.88 2.42
C GLN A 19 -1.82 -8.51 3.68
N LYS A 20 -2.41 -8.68 4.87
CA LYS A 20 -1.72 -8.41 6.14
C LYS A 20 -0.43 -9.21 6.28
N ILE A 21 -0.49 -10.53 6.03
CA ILE A 21 0.70 -11.41 6.10
C ILE A 21 1.77 -10.96 5.11
N LEU A 22 1.38 -10.61 3.87
CA LEU A 22 2.32 -10.09 2.88
C LEU A 22 3.00 -8.80 3.37
N CYS A 23 2.24 -7.86 3.92
CA CYS A 23 2.77 -6.59 4.40
C CYS A 23 3.69 -6.77 5.61
N GLU A 24 3.35 -7.67 6.53
CA GLU A 24 4.21 -8.01 7.67
C GLU A 24 5.56 -8.57 7.20
N ASN A 25 5.54 -9.48 6.24
CA ASN A 25 6.76 -10.05 5.67
C ASN A 25 7.59 -9.03 4.89
N ALA A 26 6.95 -8.15 4.12
CA ALA A 26 7.65 -7.08 3.41
C ALA A 26 8.35 -6.12 4.39
N LYS A 27 7.67 -5.75 5.47
CA LYS A 27 8.25 -4.92 6.54
C LYS A 27 9.40 -5.63 7.25
N ALA A 28 9.25 -6.93 7.54
CA ALA A 28 10.31 -7.73 8.15
C ALA A 28 11.56 -7.86 7.24
N ALA A 29 11.39 -7.79 5.93
CA ALA A 29 12.47 -7.74 4.95
C ALA A 29 13.02 -6.32 4.70
N GLU A 30 12.67 -5.34 5.55
CA GLU A 30 13.08 -3.93 5.44
C GLU A 30 12.65 -3.24 4.12
N ILE A 31 11.63 -3.77 3.46
CA ILE A 31 11.06 -3.17 2.26
C ILE A 31 10.17 -2.00 2.67
N THR A 32 10.39 -0.83 2.06
CA THR A 32 9.51 0.32 2.24
C THR A 32 8.24 0.13 1.41
N VAL A 33 7.12 -0.07 2.08
CA VAL A 33 5.80 -0.27 1.47
C VAL A 33 5.07 1.06 1.42
N TYR A 34 4.74 1.49 0.20
CA TYR A 34 3.85 2.61 -0.08
C TYR A 34 2.50 2.06 -0.51
N THR A 35 1.42 2.60 0.05
CA THR A 35 0.06 2.15 -0.24
C THR A 35 -0.78 3.31 -0.70
N VAL A 36 -1.49 3.12 -1.81
CA VAL A 36 -2.38 4.12 -2.39
C VAL A 36 -3.80 3.55 -2.40
N GLN A 37 -4.67 4.12 -1.59
CA GLN A 37 -6.10 3.86 -1.66
C GLN A 37 -6.73 4.84 -2.65
N VAL A 38 -7.27 4.29 -3.74
CA VAL A 38 -8.08 5.05 -4.69
C VAL A 38 -9.54 4.93 -4.26
N ASN A 39 -10.12 6.04 -3.84
CA ASN A 39 -11.47 6.10 -3.29
C ASN A 39 -12.30 7.18 -4.00
N THR A 40 -12.65 6.89 -5.25
CA THR A 40 -13.52 7.76 -6.07
C THR A 40 -15.01 7.51 -5.80
N GLY A 41 -15.35 6.46 -5.05
CA GLY A 41 -16.73 6.03 -4.75
C GLY A 41 -17.26 6.51 -3.39
N GLY A 42 -16.44 7.13 -2.54
CA GLY A 42 -16.83 7.56 -1.20
C GLY A 42 -16.83 6.45 -0.14
N ASP A 43 -16.13 5.35 -0.41
CA ASP A 43 -15.97 4.23 0.54
C ASP A 43 -15.25 4.66 1.82
N ALA A 44 -15.27 3.81 2.84
CA ALA A 44 -14.46 4.04 4.03
C ALA A 44 -12.96 3.89 3.74
N GLU A 45 -12.12 4.54 4.55
CA GLU A 45 -10.67 4.34 4.52
C GLU A 45 -10.33 2.87 4.86
N SER A 46 -9.47 2.23 4.06
CA SER A 46 -9.10 0.83 4.31
C SER A 46 -8.07 0.73 5.42
N ALA A 47 -8.48 0.17 6.57
CA ALA A 47 -7.60 -0.10 7.69
C ALA A 47 -6.45 -1.05 7.32
N VAL A 48 -6.68 -1.99 6.39
CA VAL A 48 -5.67 -2.95 5.91
C VAL A 48 -4.60 -2.26 5.07
N LEU A 49 -4.99 -1.37 4.14
CA LEU A 49 -4.03 -0.58 3.37
C LEU A 49 -3.22 0.35 4.27
N LYS A 50 -3.88 1.04 5.21
CA LYS A 50 -3.21 1.90 6.19
C LYS A 50 -2.20 1.13 7.05
N GLY A 51 -2.58 -0.05 7.53
CA GLY A 51 -1.70 -0.92 8.32
C GLY A 51 -0.56 -1.54 7.50
N CYS A 52 -0.71 -1.61 6.17
CA CYS A 52 0.30 -2.16 5.28
C CYS A 52 1.43 -1.16 4.94
N ALA A 53 1.16 0.15 4.98
CA ALA A 53 2.17 1.18 4.78
C ALA A 53 3.31 1.08 5.82
N SER A 54 4.56 1.28 5.41
CA SER A 54 5.70 1.25 6.35
C SER A 54 5.70 2.41 7.33
N SER A 55 5.12 3.56 6.97
CA SER A 55 4.81 4.67 7.88
C SER A 55 3.48 5.33 7.48
N PRO A 56 2.84 6.08 8.39
CA PRO A 56 1.63 6.84 8.06
C PRO A 56 1.80 7.77 6.86
N ASP A 57 3.00 8.33 6.67
CA ASP A 57 3.33 9.23 5.55
C ASP A 57 3.48 8.49 4.21
N LYS A 58 3.47 7.14 4.22
CA LYS A 58 3.50 6.30 3.02
C LYS A 58 2.11 5.77 2.64
N PHE A 59 1.07 6.17 3.39
CA PHE A 59 -0.31 5.92 3.05
C PHE A 59 -0.89 7.13 2.32
N TYR A 60 -1.37 6.93 1.11
CA TYR A 60 -2.04 7.95 0.31
C TYR A 60 -3.49 7.55 0.10
N HIS A 61 -4.40 8.43 0.51
CA HIS A 61 -5.82 8.28 0.23
C HIS A 61 -6.22 9.35 -0.78
N ILE A 62 -6.53 8.92 -2.00
CA ILE A 62 -6.93 9.82 -3.08
C ILE A 62 -8.40 9.65 -3.41
N LYS A 63 -9.07 10.76 -3.70
CA LYS A 63 -10.52 10.80 -3.98
C LYS A 63 -10.86 11.12 -5.42
N SER A 64 -9.86 11.48 -6.23
CA SER A 64 -10.01 11.69 -7.67
C SER A 64 -8.91 10.98 -8.46
N ALA A 65 -9.22 10.61 -9.70
CA ALA A 65 -8.26 9.96 -10.59
C ALA A 65 -7.03 10.85 -10.84
N ASP A 66 -7.21 12.16 -10.95
CA ASP A 66 -6.13 13.13 -11.21
C ASP A 66 -5.07 13.16 -10.10
N GLN A 67 -5.45 12.87 -8.85
CA GLN A 67 -4.52 12.81 -7.72
C GLN A 67 -3.55 11.62 -7.80
N THR A 68 -3.87 10.60 -8.61
CA THR A 68 -3.03 9.41 -8.79
C THR A 68 -1.65 9.77 -9.35
N LEU A 69 -1.62 10.62 -10.39
CA LEU A 69 -0.39 11.12 -11.01
C LEU A 69 0.47 11.89 -10.01
N THR A 70 -0.14 12.74 -9.19
CA THR A 70 0.55 13.50 -8.16
C THR A 70 1.20 12.60 -7.11
N VAL A 71 0.47 11.57 -6.64
CA VAL A 71 1.01 10.61 -5.67
C VAL A 71 2.19 9.83 -6.26
N PHE A 72 2.05 9.29 -7.48
CA PHE A 72 3.16 8.58 -8.12
C PHE A 72 4.38 9.48 -8.35
N ASN A 73 4.19 10.75 -8.73
CA ASN A 73 5.29 11.71 -8.85
C ASN A 73 5.98 11.97 -7.50
N SER A 74 5.22 12.11 -6.40
CA SER A 74 5.77 12.32 -5.06
C SER A 74 6.60 11.10 -4.59
N ILE A 75 6.11 9.89 -4.82
CA ILE A 75 6.84 8.65 -4.54
C ILE A 75 8.11 8.59 -5.41
N GLY A 76 8.00 8.88 -6.71
CA GLY A 76 9.13 8.92 -7.64
C GLY A 76 10.23 9.91 -7.22
N GLN A 77 9.86 11.12 -6.78
CA GLN A 77 10.82 12.08 -6.23
C GLN A 77 11.48 11.59 -4.94
N SER A 78 10.73 10.93 -4.07
CA SER A 78 11.26 10.37 -2.82
C SER A 78 12.31 9.28 -3.12
N LEU A 79 12.07 8.44 -4.13
CA LEU A 79 13.02 7.44 -4.60
C LEU A 79 14.23 8.07 -5.31
N ALA A 80 14.02 9.12 -6.12
CA ALA A 80 15.12 9.83 -6.78
C ALA A 80 16.08 10.48 -5.77
N LYS A 81 15.56 11.08 -4.69
CA LYS A 81 16.39 11.61 -3.59
C LYS A 81 17.24 10.51 -2.93
N LEU A 82 16.67 9.34 -2.68
CA LEU A 82 17.42 8.19 -2.14
C LEU A 82 18.54 7.72 -3.08
N ARG A 83 18.33 7.81 -4.41
CA ARG A 83 19.37 7.47 -5.39
C ARG A 83 20.52 8.48 -5.43
N VAL A 84 20.24 9.76 -5.20
CA VAL A 84 21.25 10.83 -5.23
C VAL A 84 22.01 10.94 -3.90
N ALA A 85 21.40 10.54 -2.79
CA ALA A 85 22.01 10.56 -1.46
C ALA A 85 23.03 9.41 -1.20
N LYS A 86 23.42 8.66 -2.24
CA LYS A 86 24.31 7.50 -2.17
C LYS A 86 25.66 7.77 -2.83
#